data_AF-A0A7Y4K2S5-F1
#
_entry.id   AF-A0A7Y4K2S5-F1
#
_cell.length_a   1.000
_cell.length_b   1.000
_cell.length_c   1.000
_cell.angle_alpha   90.00
_cell.angle_beta   90.00
_cell.angle_gamma   90.00
#
_symmetry.space_group_name_H-M   'P 1'
#
loop_
_entity.id
_entity.type
_entity.pdbx_description
1 polymer ?
#
loop_
_entity_poly.entity_id
_entity_poly.type
_entity_poly.pdbx_seq_one_letter_code
_entity_poly.pdbx_strand_id
1 'polypeptide(L)'
;EYEQQGREVARLMAMLNAAQEKYTQLQNDLEIARKDALDLRDESTAELEANIQQIDEINRKVRANLDKDKAEEDAREYGQQYEQLTAEIEAVRKQKTELLTNADLPLPGLSVVDGELTYKGQRWDNMSGSDQLKVATAIVRKLKPQCGFVLLDKLEQMDMDSL
;
A
#
# COMPACT_ATOMS: atom_id res chain seq x y z
N GLU A 1 37.28 -94.55 21.15
CA GLU A 1 37.62 -93.85 19.88
C GLU A 1 36.54 -94.03 18.80
N TYR A 2 36.08 -95.25 18.51
CA TYR A 2 35.03 -95.50 17.49
C TYR A 2 33.69 -94.78 17.75
N GLU A 3 33.20 -94.75 18.99
CA GLU A 3 31.98 -94.01 19.37
C GLU A 3 32.12 -92.48 19.31
N GLN A 4 33.34 -91.95 19.41
CA GLN A 4 33.57 -90.51 19.26
C GLN A 4 33.57 -90.13 17.77
N GLN A 5 34.17 -90.96 16.92
CA GLN A 5 34.12 -90.77 15.46
C GLN A 5 32.70 -90.90 14.91
N GLY A 6 31.89 -91.85 15.39
CA GLY A 6 30.47 -91.97 15.00
C GLY A 6 29.62 -90.76 15.40
N ARG A 7 29.89 -90.17 16.58
CA ARG A 7 29.24 -88.91 17.00
C ARG A 7 29.65 -87.73 16.15
N GLU A 8 30.91 -87.65 15.75
CA GLU A 8 31.38 -86.57 14.87
C GLU A 8 30.80 -86.70 13.46
N VAL A 9 30.69 -87.92 12.92
CA VAL A 9 30.00 -88.18 11.65
C VAL A 9 28.53 -87.75 11.73
N ALA A 10 27.82 -88.09 12.81
CA ALA A 10 26.44 -87.67 13.01
C ALA A 10 26.29 -86.14 13.11
N ARG A 11 27.23 -85.46 13.77
CA ARG A 11 27.28 -83.99 13.85
C ARG A 11 27.52 -83.36 12.47
N LEU A 12 28.48 -83.87 11.71
CA LEU A 12 28.78 -83.38 10.37
C LEU A 12 27.61 -83.60 9.40
N MET A 13 26.93 -84.74 9.49
CA MET A 13 25.70 -84.99 8.72
C MET A 13 24.58 -84.02 9.09
N ALA A 14 24.39 -83.71 10.37
CA ALA A 14 23.41 -82.72 10.80
C ALA A 14 23.76 -81.30 10.30
N MET A 15 25.04 -80.93 10.31
CA MET A 15 25.51 -79.65 9.77
C MET A 15 25.35 -79.59 8.25
N LEU A 16 25.58 -80.69 7.54
CA LEU A 16 25.39 -80.79 6.09
C LEU A 16 23.91 -80.63 5.72
N ASN A 17 23.01 -81.32 6.43
CA ASN A 17 21.58 -81.21 6.18
C ASN A 17 21.06 -79.78 6.45
N ALA A 18 21.50 -79.16 7.56
CA ALA A 18 21.14 -77.78 7.86
C ALA A 18 21.70 -76.79 6.82
N ALA A 19 22.90 -77.03 6.29
CA ALA A 19 23.47 -76.22 5.21
C ALA A 19 22.71 -76.41 3.89
N GLN A 20 22.29 -77.65 3.58
CA GLN A 20 21.51 -77.96 2.39
C GLN A 20 20.12 -77.32 2.42
N GLU A 21 19.43 -77.38 3.57
CA GLU A 21 18.14 -76.71 3.76
C GLU A 21 18.25 -75.19 3.58
N LYS A 22 19.28 -74.58 4.19
CA LYS A 22 19.56 -73.15 4.00
C LYS A 22 19.85 -72.82 2.53
N TYR A 23 20.63 -73.65 1.84
CA TYR A 23 20.93 -73.43 0.43
C TYR A 23 19.66 -73.46 -0.43
N THR A 24 18.76 -74.41 -0.19
CA THR A 24 17.47 -74.50 -0.91
C THR A 24 16.56 -73.32 -0.59
N GLN A 25 16.50 -72.86 0.67
CA GLN A 25 15.76 -71.65 1.04
C GLN A 25 16.29 -70.42 0.30
N LEU A 26 17.60 -70.21 0.33
CA LEU A 26 18.24 -69.10 -0.39
C LEU A 26 18.00 -69.15 -1.90
N GLN A 27 17.98 -70.35 -2.51
CA GLN A 27 17.65 -70.47 -3.93
C GLN A 27 16.20 -70.05 -4.24
N ASN A 28 15.24 -70.47 -3.40
CA ASN A 28 13.85 -70.08 -3.56
C ASN A 28 13.66 -68.57 -3.37
N ASP A 29 14.28 -67.98 -2.34
CA ASP A 29 14.23 -66.54 -2.09
C ASP A 29 14.83 -65.75 -3.26
N LEU A 30 15.91 -66.26 -3.87
CA LEU A 30 16.55 -65.64 -5.03
C LEU A 30 15.66 -65.74 -6.27
N GLU A 31 14.98 -66.86 -6.49
CA GLU A 31 14.01 -66.99 -7.59
C GLU A 31 12.81 -66.06 -7.42
N ILE A 32 12.28 -65.93 -6.19
CA ILE A 32 11.19 -65.01 -5.86
C ILE A 32 11.65 -63.57 -6.09
N ALA A 33 12.79 -63.16 -5.53
CA ALA A 33 13.34 -61.83 -5.71
C ALA A 33 13.60 -61.49 -7.19
N ARG A 34 14.03 -62.47 -8.00
CA ARG A 34 14.20 -62.28 -9.46
C ARG A 34 12.87 -62.09 -10.17
N LYS A 35 11.84 -62.87 -9.83
CA LYS A 35 10.49 -62.71 -10.42
C LYS A 35 9.86 -61.39 -10.00
N ASP A 36 9.94 -61.04 -8.72
CA ASP A 36 9.42 -59.78 -8.17
C ASP A 36 10.10 -58.57 -8.81
N ALA A 37 11.42 -58.63 -9.04
CA ALA A 37 12.15 -57.56 -9.71
C ALA A 37 11.81 -57.43 -11.21
N LEU A 38 11.40 -58.53 -11.87
CA LEU A 38 10.96 -58.52 -13.27
C LEU A 38 9.53 -57.98 -13.43
N ASP A 39 8.67 -58.21 -12.44
CA ASP A 39 7.28 -57.75 -12.43
C ASP A 39 7.13 -56.31 -11.90
N LEU A 40 8.17 -55.75 -11.26
CA LEU A 40 8.22 -54.35 -10.86
C LEU A 40 8.39 -53.45 -12.09
N ARG A 41 7.27 -53.04 -12.70
CA ARG A 41 7.23 -51.97 -13.70
C ARG A 41 7.11 -50.63 -12.98
N ASP A 42 8.05 -49.72 -13.26
CA ASP A 42 7.89 -48.32 -12.90
C ASP A 42 6.66 -47.75 -13.63
N GLU A 43 5.65 -47.31 -12.86
CA GLU A 43 4.50 -46.61 -13.42
C GLU A 43 4.96 -45.24 -13.95
N SER A 44 4.59 -44.91 -15.19
CA SER A 44 5.00 -43.66 -15.80
C SER A 44 4.38 -42.47 -15.05
N THR A 45 5.21 -41.66 -14.40
CA THR A 45 4.79 -40.42 -13.72
C THR A 45 4.62 -39.24 -14.67
N ALA A 46 4.83 -39.43 -15.98
CA ALA A 46 4.85 -38.35 -16.96
C ALA A 46 3.54 -37.55 -17.02
N GLU A 47 2.39 -38.22 -16.89
CA GLU A 47 1.09 -37.54 -16.85
C GLU A 47 0.91 -36.72 -15.56
N LEU A 48 1.40 -37.21 -14.42
CA LEU A 48 1.36 -36.48 -13.15
C LEU A 48 2.28 -35.26 -13.20
N GLU A 49 3.48 -35.41 -13.75
CA GLU A 49 4.43 -34.30 -13.92
C GLU A 49 3.89 -33.22 -14.85
N ALA A 50 3.28 -33.59 -15.96
CA ALA A 50 2.63 -32.64 -16.88
C ALA A 50 1.47 -31.89 -16.21
N ASN A 51 0.64 -32.60 -15.43
CA ASN A 51 -0.44 -31.99 -14.66
C ASN A 51 0.08 -31.02 -13.59
N ILE A 52 1.14 -31.37 -12.88
CA ILE A 52 1.75 -30.49 -11.87
C ILE A 52 2.29 -29.22 -12.53
N GLN A 53 3.00 -29.34 -13.66
CA GLN A 53 3.51 -28.18 -14.41
C GLN A 53 2.37 -27.26 -14.86
N GLN A 54 1.27 -27.83 -15.37
CA GLN A 54 0.11 -27.06 -15.78
C GLN A 54 -0.55 -26.33 -14.59
N ILE A 55 -0.67 -26.99 -13.44
CA ILE A 55 -1.22 -26.39 -12.22
C ILE A 55 -0.34 -25.24 -11.74
N ASP A 56 0.98 -25.39 -11.76
CA ASP A 56 1.91 -24.33 -11.37
C ASP A 56 1.81 -23.11 -12.29
N GLU A 57 1.65 -23.32 -13.60
CA GLU A 57 1.40 -22.22 -14.54
C GLU A 57 0.07 -21.51 -14.26
N ILE A 58 -1.00 -22.26 -14.00
CA ILE A 58 -2.31 -21.69 -13.65
C ILE A 58 -2.20 -20.90 -12.34
N ASN A 59 -1.58 -21.46 -11.31
CA ASN A 59 -1.39 -20.80 -10.03
C ASN A 59 -0.56 -19.53 -10.16
N ARG A 60 0.47 -19.51 -11.02
CA ARG A 60 1.25 -18.31 -11.32
C ARG A 60 0.38 -17.22 -11.93
N LYS A 61 -0.49 -17.56 -12.88
CA LYS A 61 -1.44 -16.62 -13.49
C LYS A 61 -2.48 -16.11 -12.48
N VAL A 62 -3.02 -17.00 -11.65
CA VAL A 62 -3.98 -16.63 -10.59
C VAL A 62 -3.34 -15.66 -9.61
N ARG A 63 -2.10 -15.90 -9.17
CA ARG A 63 -1.37 -14.98 -8.29
C ARG A 63 -1.16 -13.62 -8.95
N ALA A 64 -0.72 -13.59 -10.21
CA ALA A 64 -0.54 -12.33 -10.94
C ALA A 64 -1.86 -11.54 -11.11
N ASN A 65 -2.98 -12.24 -11.35
CA ASN A 65 -4.29 -11.60 -11.42
C ASN A 65 -4.73 -11.08 -10.05
N LEU A 66 -4.53 -11.85 -8.97
CA LEU A 66 -4.86 -11.42 -7.61
C LEU A 66 -4.05 -10.19 -7.19
N ASP A 67 -2.75 -10.17 -7.50
CA ASP A 67 -1.88 -9.03 -7.22
C ASP A 67 -2.32 -7.79 -8.01
N LYS A 68 -2.75 -7.98 -9.26
CA LYS A 68 -3.31 -6.91 -10.09
C LYS A 68 -4.62 -6.38 -9.49
N ASP A 69 -5.57 -7.25 -9.16
CA ASP A 69 -6.87 -6.85 -8.62
C ASP A 69 -6.69 -6.10 -7.30
N LYS A 70 -5.76 -6.56 -6.45
CA LYS A 70 -5.40 -5.87 -5.21
C LYS A 70 -4.81 -4.48 -5.47
N ALA A 71 -3.89 -4.36 -6.41
CA ALA A 71 -3.31 -3.06 -6.76
C ALA A 71 -4.36 -2.09 -7.35
N GLU A 72 -5.33 -2.60 -8.11
CA GLU A 72 -6.45 -1.80 -8.64
C GLU A 72 -7.40 -1.35 -7.52
N GLU A 73 -7.70 -2.21 -6.55
CA GLU A 73 -8.52 -1.87 -5.39
C GLU A 73 -7.84 -0.82 -4.51
N ASP A 74 -6.56 -1.02 -4.18
CA ASP A 74 -5.75 -0.06 -3.42
C ASP A 74 -5.73 1.30 -4.13
N ALA A 75 -5.49 1.33 -5.45
CA ALA A 75 -5.50 2.56 -6.24
C ALA A 75 -6.87 3.25 -6.23
N ARG A 76 -7.96 2.48 -6.29
CA ARG A 76 -9.33 3.03 -6.21
C ARG A 76 -9.59 3.65 -4.85
N GLU A 77 -9.19 2.99 -3.77
CA GLU A 77 -9.36 3.50 -2.42
C GLU A 77 -8.58 4.81 -2.22
N TYR A 78 -7.32 4.86 -2.63
CA TYR A 78 -6.55 6.10 -2.59
C TYR A 78 -7.16 7.21 -3.44
N GLY A 79 -7.73 6.87 -4.61
CA GLY A 79 -8.47 7.82 -5.44
C GLY A 79 -9.67 8.43 -4.70
N GLN A 80 -10.46 7.61 -4.02
CA GLN A 80 -11.60 8.07 -3.22
C GLN A 80 -11.17 8.95 -2.05
N GLN A 81 -10.12 8.56 -1.33
CA GLN A 81 -9.57 9.38 -0.24
C GLN A 81 -9.09 10.74 -0.74
N TYR A 82 -8.43 10.78 -1.91
CA TYR A 82 -7.98 12.02 -2.52
C TYR A 82 -9.14 12.93 -2.92
N GLU A 83 -10.17 12.38 -3.57
CA GLU A 83 -11.38 13.13 -3.93
C GLU A 83 -12.07 13.70 -2.69
N GLN A 84 -12.21 12.91 -1.63
CA GLN A 84 -12.81 13.36 -0.38
C GLN A 84 -12.01 14.51 0.25
N LEU A 85 -10.69 14.34 0.42
CA LEU A 85 -9.84 15.37 1.00
C LEU A 85 -9.83 16.64 0.15
N THR A 86 -9.85 16.50 -1.17
CA THR A 86 -9.95 17.64 -2.10
C THR A 86 -11.27 18.38 -1.92
N ALA A 87 -12.39 17.66 -1.80
CA ALA A 87 -13.69 18.26 -1.55
C ALA A 87 -13.74 18.99 -0.20
N GLU A 88 -13.12 18.43 0.85
CA GLU A 88 -13.00 19.09 2.16
C GLU A 88 -12.16 20.38 2.08
N ILE A 89 -11.01 20.34 1.39
CA ILE A 89 -10.17 21.52 1.17
C ILE A 89 -10.94 22.61 0.41
N GLU A 90 -11.65 22.25 -0.66
CA GLU A 90 -12.44 23.20 -1.44
C GLU A 90 -13.61 23.76 -0.63
N ALA A 91 -14.25 22.96 0.22
CA ALA A 91 -15.27 23.44 1.14
C ALA A 91 -14.71 24.48 2.13
N VAL A 92 -13.54 24.23 2.72
CA VAL A 92 -12.86 25.18 3.61
C VAL A 92 -12.45 26.45 2.87
N ARG A 93 -11.91 26.33 1.65
CA ARG A 93 -11.58 27.49 0.80
C ARG A 93 -12.82 28.33 0.51
N LYS A 94 -13.93 27.69 0.15
CA LYS A 94 -15.20 28.37 -0.10
C LYS A 94 -15.71 29.08 1.15
N GLN A 95 -15.72 28.42 2.31
CA GLN A 95 -16.10 29.04 3.58
C GLN A 95 -15.22 30.25 3.92
N LYS A 96 -13.90 30.16 3.71
CA LYS A 96 -12.97 31.28 3.90
C LYS A 96 -13.31 32.44 2.97
N THR A 97 -13.58 32.17 1.69
CA THR A 97 -13.95 33.22 0.73
C THR A 97 -15.29 33.86 1.10
N GLU A 98 -16.30 33.06 1.47
CA GLU A 98 -17.61 33.57 1.92
C GLU A 98 -17.49 34.46 3.16
N LEU A 99 -16.63 34.12 4.12
CA LEU A 99 -16.35 34.97 5.28
C LEU A 99 -15.72 36.31 4.88
N LEU A 100 -14.83 36.31 3.88
CA LEU A 100 -14.18 37.52 3.38
C LEU A 100 -15.12 38.39 2.55
N THR A 101 -15.96 37.78 1.69
CA THR A 101 -16.91 38.51 0.83
C THR A 101 -18.05 39.13 1.63
N ASN A 102 -18.52 38.46 2.68
CA ASN A 102 -19.61 38.95 3.54
C ASN A 102 -19.10 39.73 4.76
N ALA A 103 -17.79 40.01 4.86
CA ALA A 103 -17.25 40.79 5.96
C ALA A 103 -17.82 42.22 5.94
N ASP A 104 -18.31 42.69 7.09
CA ASP A 104 -18.78 44.07 7.28
C ASP A 104 -17.57 45.04 7.32
N LEU A 105 -17.08 45.36 6.13
CA LEU A 105 -15.93 46.23 5.92
C LEU A 105 -16.33 47.71 6.12
N PRO A 106 -15.45 48.52 6.73
CA PRO A 106 -15.80 49.86 7.21
C PRO A 106 -15.97 50.92 6.11
N LEU A 107 -15.60 50.61 4.86
CA LEU A 107 -15.68 51.55 3.74
C LEU A 107 -16.44 50.92 2.56
N PRO A 108 -17.31 51.69 1.90
CA PRO A 108 -17.96 51.25 0.67
C PRO A 108 -16.92 51.05 -0.44
N GLY A 109 -16.96 49.91 -1.11
CA GLY A 109 -16.01 49.55 -2.17
C GLY A 109 -14.68 48.97 -1.67
N LEU A 110 -14.53 48.72 -0.37
CA LEU A 110 -13.45 47.92 0.21
C LEU A 110 -13.84 46.43 0.15
N SER A 111 -12.93 45.57 -0.31
CA SER A 111 -13.13 44.13 -0.40
C SER A 111 -11.80 43.39 -0.27
N VAL A 112 -11.83 42.10 0.05
CA VAL A 112 -10.65 41.23 0.06
C VAL A 112 -10.79 40.22 -1.09
N VAL A 113 -9.84 40.23 -2.02
CA VAL A 113 -9.81 39.33 -3.19
C VAL A 113 -8.50 38.55 -3.15
N ASP A 114 -8.56 37.22 -3.19
CA ASP A 114 -7.39 36.33 -3.13
C ASP A 114 -6.43 36.57 -1.94
N GLY A 115 -6.96 37.12 -0.84
CA GLY A 115 -6.18 37.47 0.34
C GLY A 115 -5.52 38.85 0.28
N GLU A 116 -5.71 39.60 -0.81
CA GLU A 116 -5.25 40.98 -0.96
C GLU A 116 -6.38 41.97 -0.70
N LEU A 117 -6.04 43.10 -0.07
CA LEU A 117 -6.98 44.19 0.16
C LEU A 117 -7.18 45.00 -1.13
N THR A 118 -8.44 45.20 -1.52
CA THR A 118 -8.84 45.95 -2.70
C THR A 118 -9.80 47.07 -2.32
N TYR A 119 -9.62 48.25 -2.89
CA TYR A 119 -10.48 49.42 -2.66
C TYR A 119 -10.74 50.10 -3.99
N LYS A 120 -12.02 50.27 -4.35
CA LYS A 120 -12.47 50.85 -5.64
C LYS A 120 -11.80 50.20 -6.87
N GLY A 121 -11.55 48.89 -6.81
CA GLY A 121 -10.91 48.12 -7.88
C GLY A 121 -9.39 48.20 -7.94
N GLN A 122 -8.74 48.95 -7.04
CA GLN A 122 -7.28 48.99 -6.91
C GLN A 122 -6.81 48.07 -5.79
N ARG A 123 -5.72 47.33 -6.03
CA ARG A 123 -5.00 46.57 -4.99
C ARG A 123 -4.23 47.54 -4.10
N TRP A 124 -3.97 47.15 -2.86
CA TRP A 124 -3.25 47.97 -1.87
C TRP A 124 -2.00 48.66 -2.42
N ASP A 125 -1.15 47.90 -3.14
CA ASP A 125 0.10 48.41 -3.71
C ASP A 125 -0.10 49.43 -4.84
N ASN A 126 -1.28 49.44 -5.47
CA ASN A 126 -1.67 50.35 -6.53
C ASN A 126 -2.59 51.49 -6.05
N MET A 127 -2.96 51.51 -4.76
CA MET A 127 -3.74 52.60 -4.18
C MET A 127 -2.88 53.86 -4.07
N SER A 128 -3.51 55.03 -4.23
CA SER A 128 -2.85 56.30 -3.91
C SER A 128 -2.52 56.39 -2.42
N GLY A 129 -1.49 57.15 -2.03
CA GLY A 129 -1.16 57.32 -0.61
C GLY A 129 -2.33 57.87 0.23
N SER A 130 -3.14 58.75 -0.34
CA SER A 130 -4.37 59.25 0.30
C SER A 130 -5.42 58.15 0.49
N ASP A 131 -5.63 57.28 -0.50
CA ASP A 131 -6.56 56.15 -0.39
C ASP A 131 -6.07 55.12 0.63
N GLN A 132 -4.76 54.81 0.65
CA GLN A 132 -4.16 53.92 1.65
C GLN A 132 -4.40 54.45 3.07
N LEU A 133 -4.18 55.75 3.29
CA LEU A 133 -4.45 56.41 4.57
C LEU A 133 -5.94 56.35 4.95
N LYS A 134 -6.85 56.62 4.01
CA LYS A 134 -8.31 56.52 4.24
C LYS A 134 -8.72 55.10 4.64
N VAL A 135 -8.24 54.09 3.92
CA VAL A 135 -8.53 52.67 4.20
C VAL A 135 -7.96 52.22 5.54
N ALA A 136 -6.69 52.52 5.82
CA ALA A 136 -6.04 52.18 7.09
C ALA A 136 -6.78 52.81 8.29
N THR A 137 -7.11 54.09 8.20
CA THR A 137 -7.82 54.82 9.26
C THR A 137 -9.19 54.20 9.54
N ALA A 138 -9.95 53.85 8.50
CA ALA A 138 -11.26 53.24 8.64
C ALA A 138 -11.21 51.85 9.29
N ILE A 139 -10.20 51.03 8.93
CA ILE A 139 -9.98 49.71 9.54
C ILE A 139 -9.65 49.86 11.03
N VAL A 140 -8.72 50.75 11.39
CA VAL A 140 -8.35 50.99 12.80
C VAL A 140 -9.56 51.46 13.60
N ARG A 141 -10.37 52.36 13.05
CA ARG A 141 -11.58 52.88 13.71
C ARG A 141 -12.65 51.80 13.93
N LYS A 142 -12.80 50.84 13.01
CA LYS A 142 -13.71 49.69 13.17
C LYS A 142 -13.19 48.70 14.20
N LEU A 143 -11.88 48.42 14.21
CA LEU A 143 -11.24 47.51 15.17
C LEU A 143 -11.22 48.07 16.60
N LYS A 144 -11.02 49.39 16.76
CA LYS A 144 -10.98 50.07 18.06
C LYS A 144 -11.86 51.33 18.02
N PRO A 145 -13.19 51.20 18.16
CA PRO A 145 -14.11 52.33 18.07
C PRO A 145 -13.95 53.35 19.22
N GLN A 146 -13.34 52.95 20.34
CA GLN A 146 -13.04 53.83 21.48
C GLN A 146 -11.70 54.57 21.36
N CYS A 147 -10.98 54.41 20.24
CA CYS A 147 -9.72 55.10 20.03
C CYS A 147 -9.96 56.61 19.89
N GLY A 148 -9.53 57.38 20.89
CA GLY A 148 -9.83 58.82 20.99
C GLY A 148 -9.14 59.69 19.93
N PHE A 149 -8.02 59.24 19.36
CA PHE A 149 -7.34 59.89 18.24
C PHE A 149 -6.47 58.89 17.48
N VAL A 150 -6.31 59.09 16.18
CA VAL A 150 -5.37 58.35 15.32
C VAL A 150 -4.36 59.36 14.80
N LEU A 151 -3.07 59.13 15.09
CA LEU A 151 -1.98 59.92 14.51
C LEU A 151 -1.76 59.44 13.07
N LEU A 152 -1.98 60.35 12.12
CA LEU A 152 -1.68 60.13 10.70
C LEU A 152 -0.40 60.88 10.38
N ASP A 153 0.61 60.13 9.95
CA ASP A 153 1.84 60.69 9.39
C ASP A 153 1.68 60.84 7.87
N LYS A 154 2.42 61.79 7.26
CA LYS A 154 2.37 62.10 5.81
C LYS A 154 1.05 62.68 5.29
N LEU A 155 0.46 63.61 6.06
CA LEU A 155 -0.79 64.28 5.72
C LEU A 155 -0.71 65.09 4.40
N GLU A 156 0.49 65.49 3.98
CA GLU A 156 0.76 66.12 2.68
C GLU A 156 0.39 65.25 1.47
N GLN A 157 0.19 63.94 1.67
CA GLN A 157 -0.26 63.02 0.63
C GLN A 157 -1.78 63.02 0.44
N MET A 158 -2.53 63.67 1.34
CA MET A 158 -3.97 63.86 1.19
C MET A 158 -4.27 65.08 0.32
N ASP A 159 -5.15 64.88 -0.67
CA ASP A 159 -5.64 65.96 -1.52
C ASP A 159 -6.56 66.90 -0.70
N MET A 160 -6.19 68.18 -0.67
CA MET A 160 -6.83 69.24 0.11
C MET A 160 -8.29 69.49 -0.33
N ASP A 161 -8.65 69.12 -1.57
CA ASP A 161 -10.00 69.26 -2.10
C ASP A 161 -10.96 68.14 -1.62
N SER A 162 -10.45 67.11 -0.93
CA SER A 162 -11.25 65.96 -0.45
C SER A 162 -11.48 65.94 1.07
N LEU A 163 -11.20 67.06 1.76
CA LEU A 163 -11.40 67.27 3.19
C LEU A 163 -12.85 67.63 3.55
#